data_AF-G1VHN2-F1
#
_entry.id   AF-G1VHN2-F1
#
_cell.length_a   1.000
_cell.length_b   1.000
_cell.length_c   1.000
_cell.angle_alpha   90.00
_cell.angle_beta   90.00
_cell.angle_gamma   90.00
#
_symmetry.space_group_name_H-M   'P 1'
#
loop_
_entity.id
_entity.type
_entity.pdbx_description
1 polymer ?
#
loop_
_entity_poly.entity_id
_entity_poly.type
_entity_poly.pdbx_seq_one_letter_code
_entity_poly.pdbx_strand_id
1 'polypeptide(L)'
;MSREETYQIHYIVALIAEFAKQFHLNQRQAYNYLKRFKGIDYLMSFYDILHTQSFEDAIHDISIICERDGGTLKYQIQTKETIELTNEQIDTMKEEICAELIALLMKDKHYTMSEAIDMLYNSDTYNRIQDQSTGLYYQSPGYTYAFLQQELMTGDYRR
;
A
#
# COMPACT_ATOMS: atom_id res chain seq x y z
N MET A 1 -13.24 -14.37 1.66
CA MET A 1 -12.31 -13.52 2.40
C MET A 1 -12.83 -13.35 3.82
N SER A 2 -11.99 -13.56 4.83
CA SER A 2 -12.31 -13.39 6.24
C SER A 2 -12.23 -11.89 6.62
N ARG A 3 -12.79 -11.53 7.78
CA ARG A 3 -12.65 -10.17 8.33
C ARG A 3 -11.19 -9.83 8.64
N GLU A 4 -10.43 -10.83 9.07
CA GLU A 4 -9.03 -10.71 9.41
C GLU A 4 -8.19 -10.35 8.18
N GLU A 5 -8.42 -11.03 7.05
CA GLU A 5 -7.78 -10.70 5.77
C GLU A 5 -8.09 -9.26 5.36
N THR A 6 -9.33 -8.80 5.55
CA THR A 6 -9.69 -7.40 5.28
C THR A 6 -8.91 -6.42 6.15
N TYR A 7 -8.82 -6.64 7.46
CA TYR A 7 -8.07 -5.75 8.35
C TYR A 7 -6.57 -5.74 8.04
N GLN A 8 -6.01 -6.90 7.70
CA GLN A 8 -4.62 -7.01 7.30
C GLN A 8 -4.33 -6.19 6.03
N ILE A 9 -5.20 -6.24 5.02
CA ILE A 9 -5.05 -5.43 3.80
C ILE A 9 -5.04 -3.93 4.13
N HIS A 10 -6.00 -3.46 4.93
CA HIS A 10 -6.10 -2.05 5.30
C HIS A 10 -4.85 -1.58 6.06
N TYR A 11 -4.39 -2.39 7.01
CA TYR A 11 -3.19 -2.09 7.76
C TYR A 11 -1.94 -2.04 6.86
N ILE A 12 -1.78 -2.99 5.92
CA ILE A 12 -0.66 -2.98 4.97
C ILE A 12 -0.67 -1.70 4.13
N VAL A 13 -1.81 -1.34 3.56
CA VAL A 13 -1.94 -0.15 2.70
C VAL A 13 -1.60 1.11 3.50
N ALA A 14 -2.15 1.25 4.71
CA ALA A 14 -1.86 2.37 5.59
C ALA A 14 -0.38 2.42 6.00
N LEU A 15 0.23 1.29 6.33
CA LEU A 15 1.65 1.26 6.70
C LEU A 15 2.56 1.63 5.52
N ILE A 16 2.26 1.18 4.30
CA ILE A 16 3.00 1.61 3.11
C ILE A 16 2.87 3.13 2.93
N ALA A 17 1.69 3.70 3.17
CA ALA A 17 1.48 5.15 3.11
C ALA A 17 2.30 5.90 4.16
N GLU A 18 2.28 5.45 5.41
CA GLU A 18 3.07 6.06 6.50
C GLU A 18 4.57 5.90 6.28
N PHE A 19 5.02 4.75 5.78
CA PHE A 19 6.42 4.55 5.38
C PHE A 19 6.82 5.51 4.26
N ALA A 20 5.95 5.72 3.27
CA ALA A 20 6.21 6.66 2.18
C ALA A 20 6.39 8.09 2.71
N LYS A 21 5.52 8.54 3.64
CA LYS A 21 5.63 9.84 4.31
C LYS A 21 6.94 9.95 5.09
N GLN A 22 7.25 8.95 5.92
CA GLN A 22 8.44 8.89 6.77
C GLN A 22 9.78 8.92 6.01
N PHE A 23 9.80 8.49 4.74
CA PHE A 23 11.01 8.48 3.90
C PHE A 23 10.92 9.43 2.70
N HIS A 24 9.90 10.29 2.64
CA HIS A 24 9.64 11.23 1.54
C HIS A 24 9.63 10.55 0.16
N LEU A 25 9.00 9.38 0.08
CA LEU A 25 8.81 8.59 -1.13
C LEU A 25 7.37 8.73 -1.61
N ASN A 26 7.13 8.44 -2.89
CA ASN A 26 5.78 8.04 -3.27
C ASN A 26 5.50 6.61 -2.79
N GLN A 27 4.22 6.28 -2.61
CA GLN A 27 3.82 4.99 -2.07
C GLN A 27 4.26 3.78 -2.92
N ARG A 28 4.36 3.91 -4.25
CA ARG A 28 4.92 2.85 -5.12
C ARG A 28 6.41 2.62 -4.83
N GLN A 29 7.19 3.70 -4.66
CA GLN A 29 8.60 3.60 -4.28
C GLN A 29 8.75 2.96 -2.90
N ALA A 30 7.91 3.33 -1.94
CA ALA A 30 7.87 2.71 -0.61
C ALA A 30 7.57 1.21 -0.71
N TYR A 31 6.50 0.82 -1.41
CA TYR A 31 6.16 -0.58 -1.63
C TYR A 31 7.32 -1.36 -2.28
N ASN A 32 7.89 -0.83 -3.36
CA ASN A 32 8.99 -1.51 -4.07
C ASN A 32 10.25 -1.64 -3.21
N TYR A 33 10.54 -0.64 -2.37
CA TYR A 33 11.64 -0.71 -1.40
C TYR A 33 11.36 -1.80 -0.35
N LEU A 34 10.18 -1.77 0.28
CA LEU A 34 9.77 -2.74 1.28
C LEU A 34 9.77 -4.16 0.74
N LYS A 35 9.28 -4.37 -0.49
CA LYS A 35 9.30 -5.67 -1.17
C LYS A 35 10.73 -6.14 -1.41
N ARG A 36 11.58 -5.26 -1.96
CA ARG A 36 12.97 -5.59 -2.31
C ARG A 36 13.81 -5.99 -1.09
N PHE A 37 13.57 -5.37 0.05
CA PHE A 37 14.35 -5.56 1.27
C PHE A 37 13.55 -6.29 2.38
N LYS A 38 12.64 -7.19 1.99
CA LYS A 38 11.87 -8.09 2.88
C LYS A 38 11.00 -7.42 3.95
N GLY A 39 10.80 -6.11 3.87
CA GLY A 39 9.87 -5.38 4.73
C GLY A 39 8.42 -5.86 4.58
N ILE A 40 7.96 -6.15 3.35
CA ILE A 40 6.62 -6.71 3.12
C ILE A 40 6.49 -8.11 3.73
N ASP A 41 7.50 -8.97 3.54
CA ASP A 41 7.49 -10.32 4.09
C ASP A 41 7.42 -10.31 5.62
N TYR A 42 8.18 -9.42 6.25
CA TYR A 42 8.15 -9.22 7.70
C TYR A 42 6.80 -8.71 8.17
N LEU A 43 6.26 -7.68 7.51
CA LEU A 43 4.97 -7.11 7.85
C LEU A 43 3.85 -8.15 7.78
N MET A 44 3.83 -8.97 6.72
CA MET A 44 2.85 -10.06 6.59
C MET A 44 3.03 -11.15 7.64
N SER A 45 4.27 -11.53 7.96
CA SER A 45 4.57 -12.61 8.90
C SER A 45 4.35 -12.21 10.37
N PHE A 46 4.43 -10.91 10.67
CA PHE A 46 4.34 -10.37 12.04
C PHE A 46 3.16 -9.39 12.20
N TYR A 47 2.15 -9.47 11.32
CA TYR A 47 0.96 -8.62 11.36
C TYR A 47 0.32 -8.60 12.75
N ASP A 48 0.11 -9.76 13.38
CA ASP A 48 -0.55 -9.91 14.69
C ASP A 48 0.11 -9.11 15.82
N ILE A 49 1.38 -8.78 15.66
CA ILE A 49 2.15 -8.00 16.62
C ILE A 49 2.18 -6.54 16.17
N LEU A 50 2.54 -6.28 14.92
CA LEU A 50 2.77 -4.93 14.39
C LEU A 50 1.49 -4.07 14.40
N HIS A 51 0.32 -4.65 14.11
CA HIS A 51 -0.93 -3.89 14.07
C HIS A 51 -1.40 -3.36 15.44
N THR A 52 -0.78 -3.84 16.53
CA THR A 52 -1.07 -3.37 17.90
C THR A 52 -0.17 -2.22 18.34
N GLN A 53 0.85 -1.88 17.54
CA GLN A 53 1.83 -0.84 17.83
C GLN A 53 1.48 0.48 17.14
N SER A 54 2.19 1.54 17.51
CA SER A 54 2.16 2.80 16.74
C SER A 54 2.76 2.58 15.35
N PHE A 55 2.39 3.42 14.38
CA PHE A 55 3.01 3.37 13.05
C PHE A 55 4.50 3.71 13.13
N GLU A 56 4.88 4.63 14.01
CA GLU A 56 6.26 5.02 14.24
C GLU A 56 7.12 3.82 14.68
N ASP A 57 6.64 3.04 15.64
CA ASP A 57 7.34 1.84 16.11
C ASP A 57 7.38 0.75 15.04
N ALA A 58 6.26 0.48 14.36
CA ALA A 58 6.19 -0.51 13.30
C ALA A 58 7.13 -0.17 12.13
N ILE A 59 7.18 1.10 11.72
CA ILE A 59 8.08 1.57 10.66
C ILE A 59 9.53 1.49 11.12
N HIS A 60 9.83 1.81 12.38
CA HIS A 60 11.17 1.65 12.93
C HIS A 60 11.64 0.19 12.83
N ASP A 61 10.83 -0.76 13.29
CA ASP A 61 11.15 -2.19 13.21
C ASP A 61 11.37 -2.65 11.77
N ILE A 62 10.45 -2.27 10.86
CA ILE A 62 10.56 -2.61 9.44
C ILE A 62 11.81 -1.99 8.80
N SER A 63 12.20 -0.78 9.21
CA SER A 63 13.42 -0.14 8.71
C SER A 63 14.68 -0.92 9.09
N ILE A 64 14.72 -1.50 10.30
CA ILE A 64 15.81 -2.36 10.77
C ILE A 64 15.87 -3.64 9.93
N ILE A 65 14.72 -4.25 9.63
CA ILE A 65 14.66 -5.43 8.74
C ILE A 65 15.19 -5.07 7.36
N CYS A 66 14.69 -3.98 6.78
CA CYS A 66 15.14 -3.52 5.47
C CYS A 66 16.65 -3.27 5.45
N GLU A 67 17.22 -2.64 6.48
CA GLU A 67 18.66 -2.39 6.59
C GLU A 67 19.48 -3.69 6.63
N ARG A 68 19.03 -4.67 7.42
CA ARG A 68 19.71 -5.98 7.51
C ARG A 68 19.71 -6.74 6.18
N ASP A 69 18.71 -6.52 5.35
CA ASP A 69 18.58 -7.10 4.02
C ASP A 69 19.16 -6.21 2.89
N GLY A 70 19.93 -5.17 3.24
CA GLY A 70 20.71 -4.35 2.29
C GLY A 70 20.06 -3.03 1.88
N GLY A 71 18.96 -2.66 2.53
CA GLY A 71 18.29 -1.37 2.37
C GLY A 71 19.11 -0.21 2.92
N THR A 72 19.01 0.96 2.28
CA THR A 72 19.85 2.12 2.58
C THR A 72 19.10 3.28 3.23
N LEU A 73 17.77 3.22 3.31
CA LEU A 73 16.99 4.27 3.95
C LEU A 73 17.23 4.25 5.47
N LYS A 74 17.58 5.41 6.05
CA LYS A 74 17.88 5.54 7.48
C LYS A 74 16.69 6.16 8.20
N TYR A 75 16.16 5.43 9.18
CA TYR A 75 15.08 5.92 10.01
C TYR A 75 15.53 7.11 10.86
N GLN A 76 14.70 8.15 10.91
CA GLN A 76 14.91 9.33 11.73
C GLN A 76 13.56 9.75 12.31
N ILE A 77 13.52 10.07 13.61
CA ILE A 77 12.29 10.57 14.23
C ILE A 77 11.97 11.92 13.60
N GLN A 78 10.84 12.03 12.92
CA GLN A 78 10.35 13.29 12.36
C GLN A 78 9.43 13.99 13.34
N THR A 79 9.56 15.31 13.46
CA THR A 79 8.55 16.14 14.13
C THR A 79 7.39 16.37 13.17
N LYS A 80 6.16 16.05 13.59
CA LYS A 80 4.94 16.28 12.80
C LYS A 80 4.90 17.72 12.25
N GLU A 81 4.96 17.87 10.93
CA GLU A 81 4.60 19.11 10.26
C GLU A 81 3.08 19.31 10.35
N THR A 82 2.62 20.56 10.36
CA THR A 82 1.19 20.87 10.31
C THR A 82 0.60 20.49 8.96
N ILE A 83 -0.26 19.48 8.94
CA ILE A 83 -0.94 18.96 7.74
C ILE A 83 -2.30 19.67 7.57
N GLU A 84 -2.66 20.03 6.33
CA GLU A 84 -4.01 20.49 6.00
C GLU A 84 -4.99 19.30 5.99
N LEU A 85 -6.05 19.37 6.82
CA LEU A 85 -7.03 18.27 7.01
C LEU A 85 -7.59 17.70 5.68
N THR A 86 -7.74 18.53 4.66
CA THR A 86 -8.34 18.15 3.37
C THR A 86 -7.48 17.16 2.58
N ASN A 87 -6.16 17.25 2.68
CA ASN A 87 -5.26 16.36 1.94
C ASN A 87 -5.23 14.97 2.59
N GLU A 88 -5.25 14.92 3.92
CA GLU A 88 -5.31 13.67 4.67
C GLU A 88 -6.61 12.88 4.37
N GLN A 89 -7.76 13.57 4.32
CA GLN A 89 -9.03 12.93 3.95
C GLN A 89 -9.00 12.31 2.54
N ILE A 90 -8.40 13.00 1.57
CA ILE A 90 -8.26 12.48 0.21
C ILE A 90 -7.34 11.26 0.19
N ASP A 91 -6.23 11.29 0.93
CA ASP A 91 -5.31 10.16 1.00
C ASP A 91 -5.95 8.94 1.68
N THR A 92 -6.75 9.13 2.73
CA THR A 92 -7.56 8.05 3.31
C THR A 92 -8.51 7.44 2.28
N MET A 93 -9.19 8.25 1.46
CA MET A 93 -10.06 7.72 0.39
C MET A 93 -9.27 6.92 -0.65
N LYS A 94 -8.04 7.35 -1.00
CA LYS A 94 -7.15 6.59 -1.89
C LYS A 94 -6.72 5.26 -1.26
N GLU A 95 -6.44 5.25 0.04
CA GLU A 95 -6.06 4.05 0.77
C GLU A 95 -7.23 3.05 0.84
N GLU A 96 -8.45 3.54 1.11
CA GLU A 96 -9.68 2.73 1.10
C GLU A 96 -9.92 2.07 -0.26
N ILE A 97 -9.85 2.84 -1.36
CA ILE A 97 -10.05 2.25 -2.70
C ILE A 97 -8.95 1.23 -3.00
N CYS A 98 -7.70 1.47 -2.61
CA CYS A 98 -6.61 0.51 -2.82
C CYS A 98 -6.85 -0.80 -2.05
N ALA A 99 -7.28 -0.72 -0.79
CA ALA A 99 -7.60 -1.89 0.02
C ALA A 99 -8.74 -2.73 -0.61
N GLU A 100 -9.79 -2.06 -1.09
CA GLU A 100 -10.91 -2.73 -1.78
C GLU A 100 -10.48 -3.38 -3.10
N LEU A 101 -9.61 -2.75 -3.89
CA LEU A 101 -9.09 -3.35 -5.11
C LEU A 101 -8.24 -4.60 -4.85
N ILE A 102 -7.40 -4.58 -3.80
CA ILE A 102 -6.64 -5.76 -3.36
C ILE A 102 -7.60 -6.90 -2.97
N ALA A 103 -8.64 -6.58 -2.18
CA ALA A 103 -9.66 -7.55 -1.80
C ALA A 103 -10.39 -8.16 -3.01
N LEU A 104 -10.75 -7.34 -4.01
CA LEU A 104 -11.40 -7.80 -5.25
C LEU A 104 -10.47 -8.68 -6.09
N LEU A 105 -9.18 -8.35 -6.19
CA LEU A 105 -8.17 -9.18 -6.84
C LEU A 105 -8.08 -10.57 -6.18
N MET A 106 -8.02 -10.62 -4.84
CA MET A 106 -7.99 -11.89 -4.10
C MET A 106 -9.26 -12.70 -4.29
N LYS A 107 -10.43 -12.04 -4.26
CA LYS A 107 -11.74 -12.71 -4.38
C LYS A 107 -12.01 -13.24 -5.79
N ASP A 108 -11.79 -12.42 -6.82
CA ASP A 108 -12.26 -12.70 -8.18
C ASP A 108 -11.19 -13.38 -9.04
N LYS A 109 -9.90 -13.16 -8.75
CA LYS A 109 -8.77 -13.75 -9.49
C LYS A 109 -8.01 -14.81 -8.71
N HIS A 110 -8.38 -15.05 -7.45
CA HIS A 110 -7.71 -16.00 -6.55
C HIS A 110 -6.22 -15.70 -6.33
N TYR A 111 -5.82 -14.43 -6.46
CA TYR A 111 -4.48 -14.01 -6.07
C TYR A 111 -4.29 -14.15 -4.56
N THR A 112 -3.08 -14.51 -4.15
CA THR A 112 -2.62 -14.29 -2.78
C THR A 112 -2.60 -12.78 -2.47
N MET A 113 -2.60 -12.42 -1.19
CA MET A 113 -2.52 -11.01 -0.79
C MET A 113 -1.27 -10.33 -1.34
N SER A 114 -0.12 -11.01 -1.29
CA SER A 114 1.15 -10.50 -1.81
C SER A 114 1.09 -10.26 -3.32
N GLU A 115 0.55 -11.22 -4.08
CA GLU A 115 0.32 -11.03 -5.52
C GLU A 115 -0.64 -9.86 -5.76
N ALA A 116 -1.76 -9.78 -5.06
CA ALA A 116 -2.75 -8.73 -5.27
C ALA A 116 -2.19 -7.31 -4.99
N ILE A 117 -1.40 -7.15 -3.92
CA ILE A 117 -0.70 -5.89 -3.63
C ILE A 117 0.29 -5.57 -4.76
N ASP A 118 1.09 -6.55 -5.19
CA ASP A 118 2.07 -6.37 -6.27
C ASP A 118 1.40 -5.93 -7.57
N MET A 119 0.31 -6.61 -7.93
CA MET A 119 -0.51 -6.31 -9.11
C MET A 119 -1.05 -4.88 -9.04
N LEU A 120 -1.56 -4.44 -7.89
CA LEU A 120 -2.10 -3.10 -7.75
C LEU A 120 -1.00 -2.03 -7.81
N TYR A 121 0.01 -2.09 -6.93
CA TYR A 121 0.99 -1.01 -6.80
C TYR A 121 1.80 -0.79 -8.08
N ASN A 122 1.97 -1.82 -8.91
CA ASN A 122 2.67 -1.72 -10.20
C ASN A 122 1.75 -1.45 -11.40
N SER A 123 0.46 -1.22 -11.18
CA SER A 123 -0.51 -0.93 -12.24
C SER A 123 -0.56 0.56 -12.66
N ASP A 124 -0.99 0.82 -13.89
CA ASP A 124 -1.38 2.17 -14.33
C ASP A 124 -2.64 2.66 -13.60
N THR A 125 -3.56 1.75 -13.31
CA THR A 125 -4.75 2.06 -12.51
C THR A 125 -4.38 2.68 -11.16
N TYR A 126 -3.33 2.19 -10.50
CA TYR A 126 -2.81 2.79 -9.27
C TYR A 126 -2.26 4.20 -9.49
N ASN A 127 -1.54 4.47 -10.59
CA ASN A 127 -1.11 5.84 -10.90
C ASN A 127 -2.30 6.78 -11.01
N ARG A 128 -3.37 6.31 -11.67
CA ARG A 128 -4.59 7.10 -11.87
C ARG A 128 -5.32 7.34 -10.55
N ILE A 129 -5.34 6.38 -9.62
CA ILE A 129 -5.88 6.57 -8.26
C ILE A 129 -5.12 7.66 -7.50
N GLN A 130 -3.78 7.68 -7.63
CA GLN A 130 -2.94 8.69 -6.98
C GLN A 130 -3.12 10.10 -7.58
N ASP A 131 -3.46 10.19 -8.88
CA ASP A 131 -3.76 11.45 -9.56
C ASP A 131 -5.19 11.92 -9.25
N GLN A 132 -5.29 12.93 -8.37
CA GLN A 132 -6.55 13.53 -7.94
C GLN A 132 -7.39 14.07 -9.11
N SER A 133 -6.75 14.51 -10.21
CA SER A 133 -7.46 15.06 -11.37
C SER A 133 -8.32 14.03 -12.10
N THR A 134 -8.00 12.74 -11.95
CA THR A 134 -8.78 11.66 -12.55
C THR A 134 -10.08 11.38 -11.81
N GLY A 135 -10.13 11.74 -10.53
CA GLY A 135 -11.25 11.48 -9.63
C GLY A 135 -11.52 10.01 -9.33
N LEU A 136 -10.63 9.08 -9.68
CA LEU A 136 -10.86 7.63 -9.47
C LEU A 136 -10.97 7.26 -7.98
N TYR A 137 -10.32 8.00 -7.09
CA TYR A 137 -10.26 7.71 -5.66
C TYR A 137 -11.60 7.85 -4.91
N TYR A 138 -12.58 8.59 -5.46
CA TYR A 138 -13.92 8.74 -4.86
C TYR A 138 -15.01 7.96 -5.62
N GLN A 139 -14.63 7.15 -6.61
CA GLN A 139 -15.56 6.29 -7.32
C GLN A 139 -15.78 4.97 -6.57
N SER A 140 -16.82 4.23 -6.98
CA SER A 140 -17.06 2.90 -6.41
C SER A 140 -15.90 1.93 -6.72
N PRO A 141 -15.54 1.02 -5.80
CA PRO A 141 -14.51 0.00 -6.03
C PRO A 141 -14.71 -0.81 -7.32
N GLY A 142 -15.94 -1.20 -7.64
CA GLY A 142 -16.23 -1.96 -8.85
C GLY A 142 -15.93 -1.19 -10.15
N TYR A 143 -16.18 0.13 -10.17
CA TYR A 143 -15.85 0.97 -11.31
C TYR A 143 -14.33 1.12 -11.49
N THR A 144 -13.62 1.42 -10.41
CA THR A 144 -12.15 1.55 -10.43
C THR A 144 -11.50 0.20 -10.78
N TYR A 145 -12.04 -0.91 -10.27
CA TYR A 145 -11.55 -2.25 -10.55
C TYR A 145 -11.69 -2.64 -12.03
N ALA A 146 -12.72 -2.17 -12.73
CA ALA A 146 -12.89 -2.45 -14.15
C ALA A 146 -11.69 -1.95 -14.99
N PHE A 147 -11.08 -0.82 -14.63
CA PHE A 147 -9.85 -0.34 -15.28
C PHE A 147 -8.67 -1.27 -15.02
N LEU A 148 -8.51 -1.71 -13.77
CA LEU A 148 -7.45 -2.65 -13.41
C LEU A 148 -7.64 -3.98 -14.17
N GLN A 149 -8.86 -4.49 -14.23
CA GLN A 149 -9.17 -5.71 -15.00
C GLN A 149 -8.83 -5.55 -16.49
N GLN A 150 -9.17 -4.40 -17.08
CA GLN A 150 -8.86 -4.11 -18.48
C GLN A 150 -7.34 -4.07 -18.72
N GLU A 151 -6.59 -3.46 -17.81
CA GLU A 151 -5.12 -3.41 -17.83
C GLU A 151 -4.51 -4.82 -17.81
N LEU A 152 -5.02 -5.68 -16.91
CA LEU A 152 -4.59 -7.07 -16.80
C LEU A 152 -4.92 -7.92 -18.03
N MET A 153 -6.05 -7.65 -18.68
CA MET A 153 -6.47 -8.37 -19.89
C MET A 153 -5.69 -7.96 -21.14
N THR A 154 -5.28 -6.69 -21.22
CA THR A 154 -4.62 -6.13 -22.41
C THR A 154 -3.11 -6.38 -22.43
N GLY A 155 -2.54 -6.89 -21.33
CA GLY A 155 -1.13 -7.26 -21.24
C GLY A 155 -0.18 -6.08 -21.04
N ASP A 156 -0.69 -4.89 -20.71
CA ASP A 156 0.13 -3.71 -20.34
C ASP A 156 0.72 -3.83 -18.92
N TYR A 157 0.52 -4.97 -18.25
CA TYR A 157 1.19 -5.32 -17.01
C TYR A 157 2.67 -5.57 -17.30
N ARG A 158 3.49 -4.52 -17.16
CA ARG A 158 4.92 -4.55 -17.43
C ARG A 158 5.59 -5.60 -16.54
N ARG A 159 6.13 -6.64 -17.19
CA ARG A 159 7.04 -7.63 -16.61
C ARG A 159 8.37 -6.99 -16.22
#